data_AF-X1TC85-F1
#
_entry.id   AF-X1TC85-F1
#
_cell.length_a   1.000
_cell.length_b   1.000
_cell.length_c   1.000
_cell.angle_alpha   90.00
_cell.angle_beta   90.00
_cell.angle_gamma   90.00
#
_symmetry.space_group_name_H-M   'P 1'
#
loop_
_entity.id
_entity.type
_entity.pdbx_description
1 polymer ?
#
loop_
_entity_poly.entity_id
_entity_poly.type
_entity_poly.pdbx_seq_one_letter_code
_entity_poly.pdbx_strand_id
1 'polypeptide(L)'
;ISEKIIEIRVLAREAGYRTKVAVASLDEKVDPVGACVGVRGSRIKNIVDELGGEKIDIVRWNESSQVLVVNALMPAKVSSLARR
;
A
#
# COMPACT_ATOMS: atom_id res chain seq x y z
N ILE A 1 -11.80 -4.48 -4.17
CA ILE A 1 -11.88 -3.32 -5.10
C ILE A 1 -13.15 -3.41 -5.94
N SER A 2 -13.33 -4.44 -6.79
CA SER A 2 -14.57 -4.63 -7.58
C SER A 2 -15.85 -4.64 -6.73
N GLU A 3 -15.81 -5.32 -5.59
CA GLU A 3 -16.93 -5.40 -4.63
C GLU A 3 -17.03 -4.17 -3.70
N LYS A 4 -16.27 -3.10 -3.97
CA LYS A 4 -16.17 -1.88 -3.12
C LYS A 4 -15.73 -2.07 -1.67
N ILE A 5 -15.38 -3.29 -1.25
CA ILE A 5 -14.87 -3.57 0.12
C ILE A 5 -13.53 -2.88 0.39
N ILE A 6 -12.68 -2.72 -0.64
CA ILE A 6 -11.35 -2.10 -0.51
C ILE A 6 -11.29 -0.89 -1.43
N GLU A 7 -10.87 0.24 -0.87
CA GLU A 7 -10.65 1.50 -1.55
C GLU A 7 -9.15 1.81 -1.67
N ILE A 8 -8.74 2.30 -2.83
CA ILE A 8 -7.43 2.94 -3.01
C ILE A 8 -7.61 4.42 -2.65
N ARG A 9 -6.96 4.86 -1.57
CA ARG A 9 -7.10 6.22 -1.04
C ARG A 9 -6.14 7.19 -1.73
N VAL A 10 -4.88 6.76 -1.89
CA VAL A 10 -3.83 7.54 -2.54
C VAL A 10 -2.89 6.61 -3.30
N LEU A 11 -2.37 7.07 -4.43
CA LEU A 11 -1.35 6.41 -5.22
C LEU A 11 -0.30 7.44 -5.66
N ALA A 12 0.97 7.07 -5.56
CA ALA A 12 2.10 7.79 -6.14
C ALA A 12 2.95 6.80 -6.95
N ARG A 13 3.27 7.16 -8.19
CA ARG A 13 3.93 6.25 -9.14
C ARG A 13 5.06 6.94 -9.90
N GLU A 14 6.20 6.27 -9.89
CA GLU A 14 7.32 6.50 -10.81
C GLU A 14 7.45 5.25 -11.68
N ALA A 15 6.94 5.34 -12.91
CA ALA A 15 6.74 4.19 -13.80
C ALA A 15 8.06 3.47 -14.09
N GLY A 16 8.05 2.13 -14.03
CA GLY A 16 9.23 1.29 -14.22
C GLY A 16 10.20 1.25 -13.04
N TYR A 17 9.99 2.09 -12.02
CA TYR A 17 10.82 2.09 -10.82
C TYR A 17 10.05 1.68 -9.56
N ARG A 18 9.11 2.50 -9.11
CA ARG A 18 8.40 2.28 -7.86
C ARG A 18 7.02 2.93 -7.82
N THR A 19 6.04 2.17 -7.34
CA THR A 19 4.71 2.65 -6.98
C THR A 19 4.44 2.43 -5.51
N LYS A 20 3.82 3.41 -4.86
CA LYS A 20 3.26 3.29 -3.52
C LYS A 20 1.75 3.49 -3.58
N VAL A 21 1.01 2.58 -2.96
CA VAL A 21 -0.45 2.62 -2.92
C VAL A 21 -0.93 2.49 -1.48
N ALA A 22 -1.72 3.46 -1.03
CA ALA A 22 -2.37 3.41 0.27
C ALA A 22 -3.81 2.92 0.12
N VAL A 23 -4.15 1.85 0.83
CA VAL A 23 -5.46 1.18 0.74
C VAL A 23 -6.19 1.18 2.08
N ALA A 24 -7.50 1.31 2.05
CA ALA A 24 -8.41 1.18 3.18
C ALA A 24 -9.46 0.09 2.91
N SER A 25 -10.00 -0.49 3.97
CA SER A 25 -11.16 -1.40 3.87
C SER A 25 -12.39 -0.71 4.45
N LEU A 26 -13.54 -0.90 3.80
CA LEU A 26 -14.85 -0.52 4.32
C LEU A 26 -15.43 -1.59 5.27
N ASP A 27 -14.84 -2.78 5.28
CA ASP A 27 -15.14 -3.85 6.24
C ASP A 27 -13.95 -4.04 7.18
N GLU A 28 -14.15 -3.82 8.48
CA GLU A 28 -13.12 -3.97 9.52
C GLU A 28 -12.58 -5.40 9.63
N LYS A 29 -13.33 -6.41 9.18
CA LYS A 29 -12.89 -7.82 9.18
C LYS A 29 -11.95 -8.14 8.03
N VAL A 30 -11.78 -7.22 7.08
CA VAL A 30 -10.95 -7.41 5.89
C VAL A 30 -9.66 -6.63 6.03
N ASP A 31 -8.52 -7.34 5.93
CA ASP A 31 -7.22 -6.70 5.79
C ASP A 31 -7.02 -6.23 4.34
N PRO A 32 -7.02 -4.91 4.06
CA PRO A 32 -6.89 -4.41 2.71
C PRO A 32 -5.50 -4.69 2.11
N VAL A 33 -4.44 -4.75 2.94
CA VAL A 33 -3.08 -5.03 2.45
C VAL A 33 -2.98 -6.49 2.03
N GLY A 34 -3.32 -7.43 2.93
CA GLY A 34 -3.31 -8.86 2.63
C GLY A 34 -4.20 -9.24 1.45
N ALA A 35 -5.36 -8.61 1.31
CA ALA A 35 -6.26 -8.84 0.18
C ALA A 35 -5.68 -8.38 -1.17
N CYS A 36 -4.93 -7.27 -1.20
CA CYS A 36 -4.23 -6.80 -2.41
C CYS A 36 -2.95 -7.59 -2.70
N VAL A 37 -2.21 -8.02 -1.67
CA VAL A 37 -0.96 -8.77 -1.81
C VAL A 37 -1.22 -10.23 -2.21
N GLY A 38 -2.24 -10.86 -1.63
CA GLY A 38 -2.56 -12.28 -1.83
C GLY A 38 -1.61 -13.22 -1.07
N VAL A 39 -1.95 -14.51 -1.04
CA VAL A 39 -1.18 -15.53 -0.32
C VAL A 39 0.25 -15.57 -0.87
N ARG A 40 1.25 -15.31 -0.01
CA ARG A 40 2.68 -15.22 -0.38
C ARG A 40 2.96 -14.25 -1.54
N GLY A 41 2.16 -13.19 -1.65
CA GLY A 41 2.33 -12.17 -2.68
C GLY A 41 1.81 -12.56 -4.06
N SER A 42 1.01 -13.63 -4.18
CA SER A 42 0.58 -14.15 -5.48
C SER A 42 -0.13 -13.14 -6.36
N ARG A 43 -0.95 -12.25 -5.79
CA ARG A 43 -1.70 -11.24 -6.55
C ARG A 43 -0.79 -10.10 -6.99
N ILE A 44 0.02 -9.57 -6.05
CA ILE A 44 0.88 -8.42 -6.36
C ILE A 44 2.03 -8.79 -7.29
N LYS A 45 2.56 -10.03 -7.21
CA LYS A 45 3.62 -10.51 -8.11
C LYS A 45 3.22 -10.45 -9.58
N ASN A 46 2.01 -10.90 -9.91
CA ASN A 46 1.52 -10.83 -11.30
C ASN A 46 1.55 -9.39 -11.83
N ILE A 47 1.12 -8.42 -11.02
CA ILE A 47 1.12 -6.99 -11.41
C ILE A 47 2.55 -6.47 -11.54
N VAL A 48 3.45 -6.83 -10.62
CA VAL A 48 4.87 -6.45 -10.70
C VAL A 48 5.50 -7.00 -11.98
N ASP A 49 5.21 -8.26 -12.33
CA ASP A 49 5.72 -8.91 -13.53
C ASP A 49 5.16 -8.25 -14.81
N GLU A 50 3.86 -7.94 -14.85
CA GLU A 50 3.21 -7.19 -15.94
C GLU A 50 3.78 -5.76 -16.10
N LEU A 51 4.21 -5.14 -15.01
CA LEU A 51 4.85 -3.82 -15.00
C LEU A 51 6.38 -3.89 -15.14
N GLY A 52 6.93 -5.01 -15.61
CA GLY A 52 8.36 -5.13 -15.93
C GLY A 52 9.28 -5.07 -14.71
N GLY A 53 8.81 -5.52 -13.55
CA GLY A 53 9.58 -5.52 -12.31
C GLY A 53 9.49 -4.22 -11.50
N GLU A 54 8.58 -3.30 -11.86
CA GLU A 54 8.29 -2.11 -11.06
C GLU A 54 7.99 -2.50 -9.60
N LYS A 55 8.68 -1.91 -8.63
CA LYS A 55 8.48 -2.23 -7.21
C LYS A 55 7.18 -1.61 -6.70
N ILE A 56 6.24 -2.43 -6.23
CA ILE A 56 4.96 -1.93 -5.72
C ILE A 56 4.88 -2.16 -4.20
N ASP A 57 4.81 -1.08 -3.44
CA ASP A 57 4.55 -1.13 -2.00
C ASP A 57 3.06 -0.81 -1.75
N ILE A 58 2.35 -1.77 -1.15
CA ILE A 58 0.97 -1.57 -0.70
C ILE A 58 1.00 -1.32 0.81
N VAL A 59 0.45 -0.18 1.23
CA VAL A 59 0.47 0.26 2.63
C VAL A 59 -0.95 0.52 3.12
N ARG A 60 -1.17 0.39 4.42
CA ARG A 60 -2.46 0.68 5.04
C ARG A 60 -2.66 2.19 5.16
N TRP A 61 -3.77 2.70 4.64
CA TRP A 61 -4.21 4.07 4.85
C TRP A 61 -4.55 4.32 6.33
N ASN A 62 -4.30 5.55 6.79
CA ASN A 62 -4.75 6.02 8.09
C ASN A 62 -5.06 7.51 8.01
N GLU A 63 -6.12 7.95 8.69
CA GLU A 63 -6.51 9.37 8.74
C GLU A 63 -5.51 10.21 9.57
N SER A 64 -4.80 9.59 10.53
CA SER A 64 -3.67 10.22 11.21
C SER A 64 -2.48 10.31 10.27
N SER A 65 -2.11 11.54 9.93
CA SER A 65 -0.95 11.84 9.07
C SER A 65 0.35 11.24 9.61
N GLN A 66 0.53 11.19 10.93
CA GLN A 66 1.72 10.59 11.55
C GLN A 66 1.81 9.09 11.25
N VAL A 67 0.70 8.38 11.38
CA VAL A 67 0.64 6.93 11.11
C VAL A 67 0.80 6.67 9.62
N LEU A 68 0.12 7.46 8.78
CA LEU A 68 0.20 7.33 7.33
C LEU A 68 1.63 7.57 6.81
N VAL A 69 2.33 8.58 7.31
CA VAL A 69 3.72 8.87 6.93
C VAL A 69 4.65 7.69 7.26
N VAL A 70 4.50 7.10 8.45
CA VAL A 70 5.30 5.93 8.85
C VAL A 70 5.03 4.75 7.92
N ASN A 71 3.76 4.48 7.63
CA ASN A 71 3.37 3.41 6.71
C ASN A 71 3.92 3.65 5.31
N ALA A 72 3.81 4.87 4.79
CA ALA A 72 4.27 5.23 3.44
C ALA A 72 5.80 5.09 3.28
N LEU A 73 6.56 5.30 4.35
CA LEU A 73 8.02 5.18 4.34
C LEU A 73 8.53 3.73 4.34
N MET A 74 7.67 2.73 4.55
CA MET A 74 8.06 1.34 4.40
C MET A 74 8.72 1.10 3.03
N PRO A 75 9.81 0.32 2.96
CA PRO A 75 10.42 -0.51 4.01
C PRO A 75 11.43 0.21 4.92
N ALA A 76 11.62 1.53 4.79
CA ALA A 76 12.53 2.26 5.66
C ALA A 76 12.03 2.27 7.10
N LYS A 77 12.95 2.20 8.07
CA LYS A 77 12.64 2.34 9.49
C LYS A 77 12.63 3.82 9.85
N VAL A 78 11.52 4.31 10.39
CA VAL A 78 11.40 5.69 10.86
C VAL A 78 12.01 5.80 12.26
N SER A 79 13.04 6.63 12.43
CA SER A 79 13.72 6.84 13.71
C SER A 79 13.00 7.84 14.61
N SER A 80 12.50 8.93 14.02
CA SER A 80 11.71 9.94 14.72
C SER A 80 10.79 10.65 13.74
N LEU A 81 9.65 11.10 14.25
CA LEU A 81 8.77 12.04 13.56
C LEU A 81 8.92 13.39 14.24
N ALA A 82 9.20 14.43 13.45
CA ALA A 82 9.18 15.79 13.96
C ALA A 82 7.77 16.11 14.48
N ARG A 83 7.67 16.49 15.76
CA ARG A 83 6.45 17.06 16.34
C ARG A 83 6.50 18.56 16.08
N ARG A 84 5.41 19.11 15.52
CA ARG A 84 5.20 20.56 15.54
C ARG A 84 4.87 20.99 16.96
#